data_AF-A0A7S3HLG2-F1
#
_entry.id   AF-A0A7S3HLG2-F1
#
_cell.length_a   1.000
_cell.length_b   1.000
_cell.length_c   1.000
_cell.angle_alpha   90.00
_cell.angle_beta   90.00
_cell.angle_gamma   90.00
#
_symmetry.space_group_name_H-M   'P 1'
#
loop_
_entity.id
_entity.type
_entity.pdbx_description
1 polymer ?
#
loop_
_entity_poly.entity_id
_entity_poly.type
_entity_poly.pdbx_seq_one_letter_code
_entity_poly.pdbx_strand_id
1 'polypeptide(L)'
;MLRIGRSCRALARAQLGRQQQHSFGSLSKVIFTANAESDVGTREGKVKSFGEHHGDLDLKLEKHPGHGGKGGGTNPEELFACGYAACFNGALRLVAEKNGIKIGNSSVKVSVSLGVESETVTAGVPLCVGLAAKVHAEIEGVDGPTA
;
A
#
# COMPACT_ATOMS: atom_id res chain seq x y z
N MET A 1 50.09 -32.35 -6.12
CA MET A 1 50.66 -31.17 -5.45
C MET A 1 50.08 -29.92 -6.10
N LEU A 2 49.46 -29.06 -5.29
CA LEU A 2 48.65 -27.90 -5.68
C LEU A 2 49.50 -26.79 -6.36
N ARG A 3 49.01 -26.19 -7.45
CA ARG A 3 49.36 -24.79 -7.82
C ARG A 3 48.11 -24.03 -8.31
N ILE A 4 47.65 -23.15 -7.44
CA ILE A 4 46.65 -22.11 -7.68
C ILE A 4 47.30 -21.00 -8.52
N GLY A 5 46.63 -20.53 -9.57
CA GLY A 5 47.17 -19.46 -10.41
C GLY A 5 46.15 -18.72 -11.26
N ARG A 6 45.57 -17.66 -10.67
CA ARG A 6 45.16 -16.41 -11.33
C ARG A 6 44.23 -16.51 -12.55
N SER A 7 42.96 -16.87 -12.35
CA SER A 7 41.88 -16.30 -13.18
C SER A 7 40.52 -16.57 -12.53
N CYS A 8 40.09 -15.67 -11.64
CA CYS A 8 38.67 -15.53 -11.24
C CYS A 8 38.42 -14.34 -10.30
N ARG A 9 39.36 -13.39 -10.18
CA ARG A 9 39.19 -12.18 -9.35
C ARG A 9 38.77 -10.92 -10.13
N ALA A 10 38.46 -11.05 -11.42
CA ALA A 10 38.15 -9.91 -12.29
C ALA A 10 36.72 -9.89 -12.86
N LEU A 11 35.81 -10.76 -12.40
CA LEU A 11 34.42 -10.83 -12.91
C LEU A 11 33.35 -10.73 -11.82
N ALA A 12 33.70 -10.22 -10.63
CA ALA A 12 32.76 -10.04 -9.52
C ALA A 12 32.67 -8.58 -9.04
N ARG A 13 32.85 -7.60 -9.93
CA ARG A 13 32.83 -6.18 -9.54
C ARG A 13 32.15 -5.20 -10.50
N ALA A 14 31.44 -5.67 -11.53
CA ALA A 14 30.87 -4.79 -12.56
C ALA A 14 29.37 -4.96 -12.84
N GLN A 15 28.61 -5.60 -11.94
CA GLN A 15 27.14 -5.76 -12.10
C GLN A 15 26.33 -5.44 -10.82
N LEU A 16 26.88 -4.64 -9.91
CA LEU A 16 26.07 -3.84 -8.97
C LEU A 16 25.52 -2.58 -9.68
N GLY A 17 25.05 -2.78 -10.92
CA GLY A 17 24.44 -1.76 -11.73
C GLY A 17 23.08 -1.44 -11.13
N ARG A 18 23.01 -0.30 -10.44
CA ARG A 18 21.82 0.55 -10.38
C ARG A 18 20.55 -0.21 -10.00
N GLN A 19 20.45 -0.62 -8.73
CA GLN A 19 19.13 -0.75 -8.13
C GLN A 19 18.40 0.57 -8.43
N GLN A 20 17.35 0.48 -9.24
CA GLN A 20 16.55 1.64 -9.62
C GLN A 20 16.06 2.24 -8.31
N GLN A 21 16.64 3.38 -7.94
CA GLN A 21 16.00 4.27 -6.98
C GLN A 21 14.71 4.70 -7.66
N HIS A 22 13.63 3.97 -7.41
CA HIS A 22 12.29 4.50 -7.60
C HIS A 22 12.22 5.71 -6.69
N SER A 23 12.46 6.90 -7.24
CA SER A 23 12.25 8.12 -6.48
C SER A 23 10.77 8.18 -6.15
N PHE A 24 10.42 7.85 -4.91
CA PHE A 24 9.25 8.47 -4.29
C PHE A 24 9.38 9.97 -4.55
N GLY A 25 8.38 10.57 -5.21
CA GLY A 25 8.47 11.94 -5.70
C GLY A 25 8.98 12.90 -4.62
N SER A 26 9.87 13.82 -5.00
CA SER A 26 10.32 14.87 -4.09
C SER A 26 9.17 15.83 -3.84
N LEU A 27 8.75 15.95 -2.58
CA LEU A 27 7.71 16.90 -2.17
C LEU A 27 8.30 18.31 -2.13
N SER A 28 7.65 19.28 -2.79
CA SER A 28 8.05 20.69 -2.73
C SER A 28 7.77 21.33 -1.37
N LYS A 29 6.77 20.82 -0.64
CA LYS A 29 6.43 21.22 0.72
C LYS A 29 5.74 20.05 1.43
N VAL A 30 6.19 19.74 2.65
CA VAL A 30 5.51 18.81 3.56
C VAL A 30 4.49 19.59 4.37
N ILE A 31 3.22 19.18 4.35
CA ILE A 31 2.16 19.80 5.16
C ILE A 31 2.09 19.12 6.53
N PHE A 32 2.09 17.79 6.57
CA PHE A 32 2.21 16.99 7.77
C PHE A 32 2.78 15.60 7.43
N THR A 33 3.28 14.89 8.44
CA THR A 33 3.77 13.50 8.34
C THR A 33 3.07 12.66 9.41
N ALA A 34 2.47 11.53 9.01
CA ALA A 34 1.98 10.52 9.94
C ALA A 34 3.01 9.39 10.07
N ASN A 35 3.22 8.88 11.28
CA ASN A 35 4.16 7.80 11.53
C ASN A 35 3.45 6.58 12.12
N ALA A 36 3.88 5.39 11.71
CA ALA A 36 3.45 4.13 12.27
C ALA A 36 4.60 3.12 12.25
N GLU A 37 4.58 2.19 13.21
CA GLU A 37 5.53 1.09 13.32
C GLU A 37 4.77 -0.24 13.28
N SER A 38 5.32 -1.24 12.58
CA SER A 38 4.85 -2.61 12.63
C SER A 38 5.93 -3.49 13.26
N ASP A 39 5.54 -4.32 14.22
CA ASP A 39 6.48 -5.11 15.03
C ASP A 39 6.97 -6.40 14.33
N VAL A 40 6.28 -6.84 13.26
CA VAL A 40 6.59 -8.08 12.53
C VAL A 40 6.49 -7.88 11.01
N GLY A 41 7.45 -8.42 10.26
CA GLY A 41 7.57 -8.25 8.80
C GLY A 41 6.68 -9.17 7.93
N THR A 42 5.74 -9.93 8.50
CA THR A 42 5.00 -11.01 7.80
C THR A 42 3.52 -10.70 7.54
N ARG A 43 3.12 -9.42 7.59
CA ARG A 43 1.72 -8.96 7.49
C ARG A 43 0.84 -9.41 8.67
N GLU A 44 1.48 -9.75 9.78
CA GLU A 44 0.89 -10.19 11.05
C GLU A 44 1.51 -9.34 12.18
N GLY A 45 1.02 -9.50 13.41
CA GLY A 45 1.58 -8.82 14.58
C GLY A 45 0.75 -7.62 14.99
N LYS A 46 1.41 -6.50 15.28
CA LYS A 46 0.76 -5.23 15.62
C LYS A 46 1.30 -4.10 14.76
N VAL A 47 0.44 -3.12 14.52
CA VAL A 47 0.80 -1.82 13.95
C VAL A 47 0.34 -0.71 14.88
N LYS A 48 1.23 0.24 15.16
CA LYS A 48 0.95 1.35 16.06
C LYS A 48 1.34 2.70 15.47
N SER A 49 0.46 3.70 15.52
CA SER A 49 0.79 5.09 15.20
C SER A 49 1.53 5.78 16.35
N PHE A 50 2.42 6.71 16.04
CA PHE A 50 3.14 7.50 17.04
C PHE A 50 3.41 8.95 16.55
N GLY A 51 3.59 9.89 17.49
CA GLY A 51 3.81 11.31 17.21
C GLY A 51 2.83 12.23 17.94
N GLU A 52 2.83 13.52 17.59
CA GLU A 52 2.21 14.58 18.39
C GLU A 52 0.67 14.64 18.32
N HIS A 53 0.01 13.89 17.43
CA HIS A 53 -1.41 14.09 17.12
C HIS A 53 -2.27 12.82 16.97
N HIS A 54 -2.00 11.74 17.72
CA HIS A 54 -2.78 10.50 17.56
C HIS A 54 -3.72 10.20 18.73
N GLY A 55 -5.00 10.03 18.41
CA GLY A 55 -5.83 9.02 19.06
C GLY A 55 -5.36 7.66 18.55
N ASP A 56 -4.73 6.90 19.43
CA ASP A 56 -3.84 5.77 19.11
C ASP A 56 -4.44 4.74 18.14
N LEU A 57 -3.97 4.70 16.89
CA LEU A 57 -4.11 3.48 16.09
C LEU A 57 -3.16 2.45 16.69
N ASP A 58 -3.71 1.45 17.39
CA ASP A 58 -3.00 0.29 17.92
C ASP A 58 -3.81 -0.95 17.51
N LEU A 59 -3.40 -1.57 16.41
CA LEU A 59 -4.17 -2.60 15.72
C LEU A 59 -3.39 -3.90 15.63
N LYS A 60 -4.08 -5.01 15.92
CA LYS A 60 -3.57 -6.35 15.62
C LYS A 60 -3.73 -6.62 14.12
N LEU A 61 -2.62 -6.95 13.47
CA LEU A 61 -2.58 -7.45 12.10
C LEU A 61 -2.61 -8.97 12.06
N GLU A 62 -3.32 -9.50 11.08
CA GLU A 62 -3.38 -10.92 10.79
C GLU A 62 -3.55 -11.14 9.28
N LYS A 63 -3.12 -12.31 8.78
CA LYS A 63 -3.44 -12.70 7.41
C LYS A 63 -4.95 -12.77 7.21
N HIS A 64 -5.39 -12.50 5.99
CA HIS A 64 -6.79 -12.70 5.62
C HIS A 64 -7.17 -14.19 5.81
N PRO A 65 -8.39 -14.52 6.29
CA PRO A 65 -8.79 -15.92 6.52
C PRO A 65 -8.65 -16.82 5.29
N GLY A 66 -8.97 -16.28 4.11
CA GLY A 66 -8.78 -16.98 2.82
C GLY A 66 -7.31 -17.28 2.45
N HIS A 67 -6.34 -16.79 3.22
CA HIS A 67 -4.90 -17.00 3.04
C HIS A 67 -4.22 -17.48 4.34
N GLY A 68 -4.94 -18.30 5.13
CA GLY A 68 -4.38 -18.96 6.32
C GLY A 68 -4.41 -18.14 7.60
N GLY A 69 -5.13 -17.02 7.62
CA GLY A 69 -5.48 -16.31 8.85
C GLY A 69 -6.52 -17.05 9.69
N LYS A 70 -6.47 -16.88 11.01
CA LYS A 70 -7.44 -17.39 11.99
C LYS A 70 -8.58 -16.39 12.25
N GLY A 71 -8.40 -15.14 11.84
CA GLY A 71 -9.36 -14.05 12.03
C GLY A 71 -9.22 -13.35 13.38
N GLY A 72 -9.84 -12.18 13.53
CA GLY A 72 -9.79 -11.37 14.76
C GLY A 72 -8.66 -10.35 14.82
N GLY A 73 -8.01 -10.08 13.69
CA GLY A 73 -7.18 -8.89 13.43
C GLY A 73 -7.57 -8.30 12.08
N THR A 74 -7.16 -7.06 11.81
CA THR A 74 -7.27 -6.48 10.46
C THR A 74 -6.07 -6.91 9.61
N ASN A 75 -6.01 -6.49 8.35
CA ASN A 75 -4.90 -6.79 7.44
C ASN A 75 -4.46 -5.53 6.67
N PRO A 76 -3.26 -5.54 6.07
CA PRO A 76 -2.76 -4.39 5.31
C PRO A 76 -3.70 -3.93 4.16
N GLU A 77 -4.39 -4.85 3.49
CA GLU A 77 -5.33 -4.51 2.41
C GLU A 77 -6.56 -3.75 2.94
N GLU A 78 -7.11 -4.17 4.07
CA GLU A 78 -8.20 -3.45 4.75
C GLU A 78 -7.76 -2.05 5.19
N LEU A 79 -6.56 -1.91 5.76
CA LEU A 79 -6.02 -0.61 6.14
C LEU A 79 -5.83 0.31 4.94
N PHE A 80 -5.33 -0.23 3.82
CA PHE A 80 -5.21 0.50 2.57
C PHE A 80 -6.58 0.91 2.02
N ALA A 81 -7.57 0.00 2.05
CA ALA A 81 -8.94 0.27 1.61
C ALA A 81 -9.57 1.40 2.43
N CYS A 82 -9.47 1.35 3.76
CA CYS A 82 -9.97 2.37 4.67
C CYS A 82 -9.34 3.75 4.40
N GLY A 83 -8.01 3.81 4.31
CA GLY A 83 -7.29 5.05 4.04
C GLY A 83 -7.65 5.65 2.68
N TYR A 84 -7.70 4.82 1.64
CA TYR A 84 -8.04 5.27 0.29
C TYR A 84 -9.51 5.72 0.22
N ALA A 85 -10.46 4.95 0.77
CA ALA A 85 -11.88 5.31 0.77
C ALA A 85 -12.12 6.68 1.42
N ALA A 86 -11.52 6.92 2.59
CA ALA A 86 -11.63 8.19 3.29
C ALA A 86 -11.02 9.34 2.49
N CYS A 87 -9.81 9.16 1.95
CA CYS A 87 -9.11 10.18 1.19
C CYS A 87 -9.86 10.53 -0.12
N PHE A 88 -10.31 9.52 -0.86
CA PHE A 88 -11.05 9.71 -2.11
C PHE A 88 -12.38 10.42 -1.88
N ASN A 89 -13.12 10.05 -0.82
CA ASN A 89 -14.36 10.75 -0.47
C ASN A 89 -14.09 12.23 -0.13
N GLY A 90 -13.06 12.51 0.66
CA GLY A 90 -12.64 13.88 0.99
C GLY A 90 -12.26 14.69 -0.25
N ALA A 91 -11.47 14.12 -1.15
CA ALA A 91 -11.08 14.76 -2.41
C ALA A 91 -12.29 15.05 -3.30
N LEU A 92 -13.24 14.12 -3.41
CA LEU A 92 -14.44 14.28 -4.20
C LEU A 92 -15.29 15.47 -3.71
N ARG A 93 -15.49 15.56 -2.39
CA ARG A 93 -16.23 16.68 -1.78
C ARG A 93 -15.51 18.02 -2.01
N LEU A 94 -14.19 18.04 -1.86
CA LEU A 94 -13.39 19.25 -2.09
C LEU A 94 -13.49 19.74 -3.54
N VAL A 95 -13.48 18.83 -4.52
CA VAL A 95 -13.62 19.18 -5.93
C VAL A 95 -15.01 19.72 -6.23
N ALA A 96 -16.07 19.11 -5.69
CA ALA A 96 -17.44 19.60 -5.86
C ALA A 96 -17.60 21.04 -5.32
N GLU A 97 -17.09 21.29 -4.11
CA GLU A 97 -17.08 22.62 -3.48
C GLU A 97 -16.35 23.65 -4.35
N LYS A 98 -15.16 23.33 -4.84
CA LYS A 98 -14.36 24.23 -5.69
C LYS A 98 -15.04 24.57 -7.02
N ASN A 99 -15.96 23.74 -7.49
CA ASN A 99 -16.73 23.98 -8.72
C ASN A 99 -18.13 24.54 -8.44
N GLY A 100 -18.46 24.87 -7.19
CA GLY A 100 -19.77 25.39 -6.81
C GLY A 100 -20.91 24.37 -6.96
N ILE A 101 -20.59 23.08 -7.02
CA ILE A 101 -21.57 22.00 -7.14
C ILE A 101 -22.02 21.61 -5.73
N LYS A 102 -23.30 21.79 -5.45
CA LYS A 102 -23.91 21.33 -4.19
C LYS A 102 -24.17 19.83 -4.29
N ILE A 103 -23.49 19.06 -3.46
CA ILE A 103 -23.70 17.61 -3.32
C ILE A 103 -24.30 17.31 -1.94
N GLY A 104 -25.10 16.24 -1.85
CA GLY A 104 -25.62 15.76 -0.57
C GLY A 104 -24.59 14.90 0.19
N ASN A 105 -25.07 13.85 0.85
CA ASN A 105 -24.17 12.87 1.44
C ASN A 105 -23.38 12.14 0.35
N SER A 106 -22.16 11.75 0.69
CA SER A 106 -21.30 10.98 -0.20
C SER A 106 -20.68 9.80 0.54
N SER A 107 -20.67 8.65 -0.11
CA SER A 107 -20.00 7.45 0.39
C SER A 107 -19.07 6.89 -0.68
N VAL A 108 -17.92 6.39 -0.26
CA VAL A 108 -16.95 5.73 -1.16
C VAL A 108 -16.61 4.38 -0.56
N LYS A 109 -16.81 3.34 -1.36
CA LYS A 109 -16.44 1.96 -1.05
C LYS A 109 -15.20 1.64 -1.86
N VAL A 110 -14.14 1.20 -1.19
CA VAL A 110 -12.92 0.72 -1.86
C VAL A 110 -12.73 -0.76 -1.53
N SER A 111 -12.57 -1.57 -2.57
CA SER A 111 -12.17 -2.97 -2.45
C SER A 111 -10.74 -3.11 -2.90
N VAL A 112 -9.88 -3.65 -2.03
CA VAL A 112 -8.46 -3.86 -2.30
C VAL A 112 -8.19 -5.35 -2.40
N SER A 113 -7.50 -5.75 -3.46
CA SER A 113 -7.12 -7.14 -3.71
C SER A 113 -5.60 -7.24 -3.81
N LEU A 114 -5.04 -8.20 -3.08
CA LEU A 114 -3.68 -8.65 -3.27
C LEU A 114 -3.66 -9.80 -4.28
N GLY A 115 -2.82 -9.68 -5.31
CA GLY A 115 -2.68 -10.69 -6.35
C GLY A 115 -1.23 -10.94 -6.73
N VAL A 116 -0.99 -12.01 -7.49
CA VAL A 116 0.30 -12.31 -8.12
C VAL A 116 0.32 -11.62 -9.48
N GLU A 117 1.33 -10.79 -9.74
CA GLU A 117 1.48 -10.07 -11.02
C GLU A 117 2.14 -10.94 -12.09
N SER A 118 3.03 -11.86 -11.70
CA SER A 118 3.56 -12.87 -12.60
C SER A 118 3.86 -14.17 -11.86
N GLU A 119 3.68 -15.29 -12.54
CA GLU A 119 4.02 -16.62 -12.01
C GLU A 119 5.55 -16.86 -11.96
N THR A 120 6.37 -15.84 -12.16
CA THR A 120 7.82 -15.96 -12.08
C THR A 120 8.21 -16.23 -10.63
N VAL A 121 8.61 -17.48 -10.37
CA VAL A 121 9.06 -17.93 -9.06
C VAL A 121 10.57 -17.77 -8.97
N THR A 122 11.04 -17.04 -7.96
CA THR A 122 12.47 -17.01 -7.59
C THR A 122 12.63 -17.75 -6.27
N ALA A 123 13.48 -18.77 -6.24
CA ALA A 123 13.72 -19.58 -5.04
C ALA A 123 12.44 -20.16 -4.38
N GLY A 124 11.44 -20.52 -5.18
CA GLY A 124 10.18 -21.09 -4.67
C GLY A 124 9.13 -20.05 -4.22
N VAL A 125 9.40 -18.75 -4.33
CA VAL A 125 8.47 -17.68 -3.95
C VAL A 125 8.08 -16.83 -5.16
N PRO A 126 6.77 -16.58 -5.41
CA PRO A 126 6.35 -15.56 -6.36
C PRO A 126 6.75 -14.19 -5.80
N LEU A 127 7.77 -13.57 -6.38
CA LEU A 127 8.28 -12.27 -5.91
C LEU A 127 7.51 -11.08 -6.50
N CYS A 128 6.64 -11.31 -7.48
CA CYS A 128 5.84 -10.28 -8.11
C CYS A 128 4.42 -10.33 -7.56
N VAL A 129 4.13 -9.54 -6.54
CA VAL A 129 2.78 -9.32 -6.01
C VAL A 129 2.33 -7.89 -6.26
N GLY A 130 1.05 -7.70 -6.49
CA GLY A 130 0.44 -6.41 -6.80
C GLY A 130 -0.82 -6.16 -5.98
N LEU A 131 -1.17 -4.87 -5.84
CA LEU A 131 -2.44 -4.44 -5.24
C LEU A 131 -3.33 -3.84 -6.33
N ALA A 132 -4.56 -4.34 -6.41
CA ALA A 132 -5.62 -3.76 -7.24
C ALA A 132 -6.67 -3.11 -6.33
N ALA A 133 -7.06 -1.87 -6.63
CA ALA A 133 -8.11 -1.15 -5.90
C ALA A 133 -9.30 -0.85 -6.83
N LYS A 134 -10.49 -1.29 -6.44
CA LYS A 134 -11.75 -0.92 -7.09
C LYS A 134 -12.46 0.12 -6.22
N VAL A 135 -12.78 1.27 -6.81
CA VAL A 135 -13.44 2.39 -6.12
C VAL A 135 -14.87 2.51 -6.65
N HIS A 136 -15.84 2.58 -5.74
CA HIS A 136 -17.24 2.85 -6.03
C HIS A 136 -17.70 4.04 -5.20
N ALA A 137 -18.11 5.12 -5.86
CA ALA A 137 -18.57 6.34 -5.22
C ALA A 137 -20.07 6.53 -5.43
N GLU A 138 -20.77 6.85 -4.35
CA GLU A 138 -22.19 7.22 -4.36
C GLU A 138 -22.32 8.64 -3.82
N ILE A 139 -23.03 9.49 -4.56
CA ILE A 139 -23.19 10.91 -4.22
C ILE A 139 -24.66 11.26 -4.40
N GLU A 140 -25.30 11.73 -3.33
CA GLU A 140 -26.67 12.23 -3.41
C GLU A 140 -26.74 13.51 -4.26
N GLY A 141 -27.76 13.57 -5.13
CA GLY A 141 -27.98 14.73 -6.00
C GLY A 141 -27.14 14.73 -7.28
N VAL A 142 -26.41 13.65 -7.56
CA VAL A 142 -25.73 13.41 -8.84
C VAL A 142 -26.33 12.16 -9.48
N ASP A 143 -27.29 12.33 -10.38
CA ASP A 143 -27.86 11.21 -11.13
C ASP A 143 -26.84 10.66 -12.15
N GLY A 144 -26.61 9.34 -12.14
CA GLY A 144 -25.76 8.65 -13.12
C GLY A 144 -26.47 8.44 -14.48
N PRO A 145 -25.73 8.41 -15.60
CA PRO A 145 -24.99 7.19 -15.90
C PRO A 145 -23.60 7.45 -16.48
N THR A 146 -22.56 7.14 -15.72
CA THR A 146 -21.24 6.86 -16.29
C THR A 146 -20.50 5.91 -15.36
N ALA A 147 -20.70 4.61 -15.61
CA ALA A 147 -19.79 3.54 -15.21
C ALA A 147 -18.87 3.22 -16.38
#